data_AF-A0A1I3Y4M3-F1
#
_entry.id   AF-A0A1I3Y4M3-F1
#
_cell.length_a   1.000
_cell.length_b   1.000
_cell.length_c   1.000
_cell.angle_alpha   90.00
_cell.angle_beta   90.00
_cell.angle_gamma   90.00
#
_symmetry.space_group_name_H-M   'P 1'
#
loop_
_entity.id
_entity.type
_entity.pdbx_description
1 polymer ?
#
loop_
_entity_poly.entity_id
_entity_poly.type
_entity_poly.pdbx_seq_one_letter_code
_entity_poly.pdbx_strand_id
1 'polypeptide(L)'
;MLGDSITAGFGLARGEGPPARIEALLRARGRPVRVLDAGVSGDTTAGGRARLEWALADRPHAVIVALGGNDGLRGLTPAQMRGNLVAILDALARRNLPVLLAGMIAPPNLGAEYGREFAAVFSDLARDRPDIVFYPFLLEGIAGDPALNQPDRIHPTARGAQLLAERILPAIETLLDRVRPL
;
A
#
# COMPACT_ATOMS: atom_id res chain seq x y z
N MET A 1 -1.66 4.22 6.86
CA MET A 1 -1.26 3.62 5.56
C MET A 1 0.24 3.78 5.45
N LEU A 2 0.99 2.68 5.59
CA LEU A 2 2.44 2.63 5.45
C LEU A 2 2.76 2.45 3.96
N GLY A 3 3.32 3.47 3.32
CA GLY A 3 3.62 3.38 1.89
C GLY A 3 4.63 4.40 1.40
N ASP A 4 4.64 4.63 0.09
CA ASP A 4 5.61 5.46 -0.61
C ASP A 4 5.02 6.78 -1.15
N SER A 5 5.51 7.27 -2.29
CA SER A 5 5.04 8.48 -2.97
C SER A 5 3.58 8.39 -3.42
N ILE A 6 3.07 7.20 -3.76
CA ILE A 6 1.66 7.01 -4.12
C ILE A 6 0.80 7.29 -2.89
N THR A 7 1.20 6.76 -1.73
CA THR A 7 0.51 6.99 -0.46
C THR A 7 0.60 8.45 -0.03
N ALA A 8 1.79 9.05 -0.15
CA ALA A 8 2.02 10.46 0.20
C ALA A 8 1.30 11.46 -0.71
N GLY A 9 0.70 11.00 -1.83
CA GLY A 9 0.08 11.87 -2.81
C GLY A 9 1.09 12.79 -3.51
N PHE A 10 2.23 12.26 -3.93
CA PHE A 10 3.28 13.02 -4.60
C PHE A 10 2.73 13.87 -5.75
N GLY A 11 3.06 15.16 -5.76
CA GLY A 11 2.59 16.11 -6.78
C GLY A 11 1.15 16.56 -6.64
N LEU A 12 0.38 16.05 -5.66
CA LEU A 12 -1.01 16.44 -5.42
C LEU A 12 -1.12 17.53 -4.35
N ALA A 13 -2.24 18.25 -4.36
CA ALA A 13 -2.52 19.21 -3.29
C ALA A 13 -2.79 18.49 -1.96
N ARG A 14 -2.63 19.22 -0.85
CA ARG A 14 -2.91 18.69 0.49
C ARG A 14 -4.36 18.19 0.55
N GLY A 15 -4.53 16.94 1.00
CA GLY A 15 -5.85 16.30 1.12
C GLY A 15 -6.31 15.56 -0.15
N GLU A 16 -5.53 15.59 -1.24
CA GLU A 16 -5.85 14.86 -2.46
C GLU A 16 -5.15 13.50 -2.59
N GLY A 17 -4.27 13.16 -1.65
CA GLY A 17 -3.63 11.85 -1.57
C GLY A 17 -4.58 10.74 -1.12
N PRO A 18 -4.24 9.46 -1.37
CA PRO A 18 -5.10 8.32 -1.02
C PRO A 18 -5.56 8.29 0.44
N PRO A 19 -4.73 8.53 1.48
CA PRO A 19 -5.18 8.48 2.87
C PRO A 19 -6.37 9.40 3.16
N ALA A 20 -6.31 10.65 2.72
CA ALA A 20 -7.37 11.63 2.93
C ALA A 20 -8.65 11.28 2.17
N ARG A 21 -8.53 10.78 0.93
CA ARG A 21 -9.68 10.36 0.13
C ARG A 21 -10.36 9.11 0.71
N ILE A 22 -9.57 8.15 1.18
CA ILE A 22 -10.07 6.94 1.87
C ILE A 22 -10.82 7.36 3.14
N GLU A 23 -10.27 8.28 3.95
CA GLU A 23 -10.93 8.80 5.15
C GLU A 23 -12.29 9.44 4.82
N ALA A 24 -12.34 10.29 3.81
CA ALA A 24 -13.58 10.94 3.37
C ALA A 24 -14.63 9.92 2.90
N LEU A 25 -14.23 8.90 2.15
CA LEU A 25 -15.12 7.82 1.69
C LEU A 25 -15.66 6.99 2.86
N LEU A 26 -14.81 6.61 3.81
CA LEU A 26 -15.21 5.84 5.01
C LEU A 26 -16.18 6.65 5.87
N ARG A 27 -15.92 7.95 6.05
CA ARG A 27 -16.83 8.86 6.75
C ARG A 27 -18.20 8.95 6.06
N ALA A 28 -18.23 9.05 4.74
CA ALA A 28 -19.47 9.04 3.96
C ALA A 28 -20.24 7.71 4.07
N ARG A 29 -19.55 6.61 4.38
CA ARG A 29 -20.12 5.29 4.68
C ARG A 29 -20.50 5.09 6.15
N GLY A 30 -20.43 6.14 6.97
CA GLY A 30 -20.77 6.07 8.39
C GLY A 30 -19.73 5.33 9.24
N ARG A 31 -18.50 5.15 8.74
CA ARG A 31 -17.36 4.60 9.49
C ARG A 31 -16.44 5.75 9.93
N PRO A 32 -16.58 6.27 11.16
CA PRO A 32 -15.76 7.39 11.65
C PRO A 32 -14.35 6.89 12.02
N VAL A 33 -13.49 6.78 11.01
CA VAL A 33 -12.10 6.32 11.17
C VAL A 33 -11.14 7.43 10.74
N ARG A 34 -9.98 7.50 11.40
CA ARG A 34 -8.87 8.36 10.99
C ARG A 34 -7.88 7.54 10.17
N VAL A 35 -7.54 8.01 8.97
CA VAL A 35 -6.53 7.35 8.12
C VAL A 35 -5.21 8.08 8.26
N LEU A 36 -4.28 7.49 9.01
CA LEU A 36 -2.94 8.03 9.18
C LEU A 36 -2.16 7.94 7.87
N ASP A 37 -1.64 9.06 7.38
CA ASP A 37 -0.68 9.08 6.29
C ASP A 37 0.72 8.78 6.83
N ALA A 38 1.26 7.63 6.44
CA ALA A 38 2.66 7.26 6.67
C ALA A 38 3.36 6.94 5.34
N GLY A 39 3.00 7.68 4.29
CA GLY A 39 3.66 7.69 2.98
C GLY A 39 4.98 8.47 3.01
N VAL A 40 6.04 7.90 2.46
CA VAL A 40 7.32 8.61 2.26
C VAL A 40 7.78 8.43 0.83
N SER A 41 7.89 9.54 0.09
CA SER A 41 8.27 9.48 -1.33
C SER A 41 9.64 8.82 -1.52
N GLY A 42 9.70 7.84 -2.42
CA GLY A 42 10.92 7.09 -2.72
C GLY A 42 11.22 5.92 -1.79
N ASP A 43 10.35 5.62 -0.81
CA ASP A 43 10.52 4.47 0.06
C ASP A 43 10.47 3.15 -0.71
N THR A 44 11.49 2.32 -0.48
CA THR A 44 11.46 0.89 -0.76
C THR A 44 10.89 0.13 0.44
N THR A 45 10.68 -1.18 0.31
CA THR A 45 10.35 -2.04 1.45
C THR A 45 11.38 -1.97 2.58
N ALA A 46 12.66 -1.77 2.25
CA ALA A 46 13.73 -1.58 3.23
C ALA A 46 13.56 -0.26 4.01
N GLY A 47 13.24 0.83 3.31
CA GLY A 47 12.98 2.14 3.94
C GLY A 47 11.77 2.09 4.87
N GLY A 48 10.66 1.53 4.39
CA GLY A 48 9.45 1.36 5.19
C GLY A 48 9.67 0.48 6.43
N ARG A 49 10.48 -0.58 6.31
CA ARG A 49 10.90 -1.41 7.45
C ARG A 49 11.71 -0.60 8.46
N ALA A 50 12.69 0.18 8.01
CA ALA A 50 13.57 0.94 8.89
C ALA A 50 12.82 1.96 9.75
N ARG A 51 11.74 2.55 9.22
CA ARG A 51 10.91 3.54 9.93
C ARG A 51 9.62 2.97 10.53
N LEU A 52 9.46 1.66 10.59
CA LEU A 52 8.20 1.04 11.02
C LEU A 52 7.74 1.53 12.39
N GLU A 53 8.64 1.64 13.36
CA GLU A 53 8.30 2.13 14.71
C GLU A 53 7.77 3.57 14.68
N TRP A 54 8.38 4.44 13.87
CA TRP A 54 7.90 5.82 13.69
C TRP A 54 6.50 5.85 13.05
N ALA A 55 6.26 5.02 12.03
CA ALA A 55 4.96 4.91 11.38
C ALA A 55 3.86 4.37 12.32
N LEU A 56 4.23 3.70 13.41
CA LEU A 56 3.32 3.14 14.42
C LEU A 56 3.20 4.00 15.70
N ALA A 57 3.89 5.15 15.76
CA ALA A 57 3.94 5.97 16.97
C ALA A 57 2.55 6.46 17.43
N ASP A 58 1.65 6.72 16.48
CA ASP A 58 0.25 7.12 16.71
C ASP A 58 -0.67 5.97 17.16
N ARG A 59 -0.11 4.78 17.40
CA ARG A 59 -0.82 3.57 17.87
C ARG A 59 -2.05 3.24 17.00
N PRO A 60 -1.87 3.00 15.69
CA PRO A 60 -2.99 2.64 14.83
C PRO A 60 -3.65 1.33 15.26
N HIS A 61 -4.93 1.17 14.94
CA HIS A 61 -5.68 -0.07 15.20
C HIS A 61 -5.55 -1.12 14.09
N ALA A 62 -5.12 -0.70 12.89
CA ALA A 62 -4.85 -1.56 11.74
C ALA A 62 -3.87 -0.88 10.79
N VAL A 63 -3.22 -1.65 9.90
CA VAL A 63 -2.20 -1.12 8.99
C VAL A 63 -2.46 -1.59 7.55
N ILE A 64 -2.49 -0.63 6.63
CA ILE A 64 -2.37 -0.90 5.19
C ILE A 64 -0.88 -0.79 4.85
N VAL A 65 -0.29 -1.87 4.31
CA VAL A 65 1.09 -1.91 3.81
C VAL A 65 1.04 -1.80 2.28
N ALA A 66 1.53 -0.68 1.76
CA ALA A 66 1.52 -0.29 0.34
C ALA A 66 2.94 0.09 -0.08
N LEU A 67 3.85 -0.88 -0.06
CA LEU A 67 5.28 -0.74 -0.38
C LEU A 67 5.69 -1.77 -1.44
N GLY A 68 6.80 -1.51 -2.12
CA GLY A 68 7.38 -2.40 -3.15
C GLY A 68 7.49 -1.74 -4.53
N GLY A 69 6.72 -0.67 -4.80
CA GLY A 69 6.78 0.05 -6.06
C GLY A 69 8.20 0.52 -6.40
N ASN A 70 8.89 1.16 -5.45
CA ASN A 70 10.27 1.60 -5.65
C ASN A 70 11.29 0.45 -5.71
N ASP A 71 11.03 -0.70 -5.08
CA ASP A 71 11.87 -1.89 -5.22
C ASP A 71 11.84 -2.37 -6.68
N GLY A 72 10.65 -2.42 -7.27
CA GLY A 72 10.43 -2.74 -8.68
C GLY A 72 11.04 -1.70 -9.61
N LEU A 73 10.80 -0.40 -9.40
CA LEU A 73 11.38 0.67 -10.22
C LEU A 73 12.92 0.70 -10.21
N ARG A 74 13.54 0.23 -9.13
CA ARG A 74 15.00 0.18 -8.97
C ARG A 74 15.62 -1.18 -9.32
N GLY A 75 14.81 -2.16 -9.72
CA GLY A 75 15.29 -3.52 -10.02
C GLY A 75 15.92 -4.22 -8.82
N LEU A 76 15.48 -3.91 -7.59
CA LEU A 76 15.95 -4.62 -6.40
C LEU A 76 15.45 -6.07 -6.42
N THR A 77 16.17 -6.99 -5.79
CA THR A 77 15.82 -8.41 -5.87
C THR A 77 14.47 -8.71 -5.17
N PRO A 78 13.58 -9.52 -5.77
CA PRO A 78 12.33 -9.93 -5.11
C PRO A 78 12.57 -10.63 -3.77
N ALA A 79 13.69 -11.35 -3.62
CA ALA A 79 14.08 -11.97 -2.35
C ALA A 79 14.34 -10.95 -1.23
N GLN A 80 15.06 -9.86 -1.51
CA GLN A 80 15.26 -8.77 -0.54
C GLN A 80 13.94 -8.09 -0.18
N MET A 81 13.11 -7.81 -1.19
CA MET A 81 11.77 -7.24 -1.01
C MET A 81 10.92 -8.12 -0.09
N ARG A 82 10.89 -9.44 -0.35
CA ARG A 82 10.19 -10.43 0.48
C ARG A 82 10.69 -10.41 1.92
N GLY A 83 12.01 -10.42 2.13
CA GLY A 83 12.59 -10.38 3.48
C GLY A 83 12.17 -9.14 4.28
N ASN A 84 12.07 -7.98 3.62
CA ASN A 84 11.60 -6.75 4.26
C ASN A 84 10.10 -6.79 4.56
N LEU A 85 9.27 -7.24 3.62
CA LEU A 85 7.83 -7.37 3.83
C LEU A 85 7.52 -8.38 4.95
N VAL A 86 8.20 -9.53 4.98
CA VAL A 86 8.09 -10.50 6.09
C VAL A 86 8.39 -9.83 7.43
N ALA A 87 9.50 -9.09 7.53
CA ALA A 87 9.87 -8.42 8.78
C ALA A 87 8.83 -7.38 9.22
N ILE A 88 8.25 -6.62 8.28
CA ILE A 88 7.16 -5.68 8.55
C ILE A 88 5.92 -6.44 9.05
N LEU A 89 5.47 -7.44 8.31
CA LEU A 89 4.27 -8.21 8.62
C LEU A 89 4.40 -8.94 9.97
N ASP A 90 5.57 -9.49 10.30
CA ASP A 90 5.83 -10.12 11.60
C ASP A 90 5.80 -9.11 12.74
N ALA A 91 6.35 -7.92 12.54
CA ALA A 91 6.32 -6.86 13.55
C ALA A 91 4.89 -6.35 13.82
N LEU A 92 4.04 -6.31 12.79
CA LEU A 92 2.62 -5.96 12.93
C LEU A 92 1.82 -7.09 13.60
N ALA A 93 2.08 -8.34 13.23
CA ALA A 93 1.45 -9.51 13.84
C ALA A 93 1.78 -9.64 15.33
N ARG A 94 3.03 -9.42 15.74
CA ARG A 94 3.43 -9.39 17.17
C ARG A 94 2.68 -8.34 17.99
N ARG A 95 2.19 -7.28 17.34
CA ARG A 95 1.37 -6.22 17.96
C ARG A 95 -0.13 -6.49 17.85
N ASN A 96 -0.52 -7.63 17.27
CA ASN A 96 -1.91 -8.00 17.00
C ASN A 96 -2.64 -6.96 16.14
N LEU A 97 -1.92 -6.30 15.23
CA LEU A 97 -2.53 -5.34 14.31
C LEU A 97 -3.06 -6.08 13.07
N PRO A 98 -4.36 -5.96 12.74
CA PRO A 98 -4.87 -6.38 11.45
C PRO A 98 -4.14 -5.68 10.31
N VAL A 99 -3.86 -6.42 9.24
CA VAL A 99 -3.10 -5.91 8.10
C VAL A 99 -3.86 -6.08 6.79
N LEU A 100 -3.82 -5.05 5.95
CA LEU A 100 -4.09 -5.16 4.52
C LEU A 100 -2.78 -5.01 3.76
N LEU A 101 -2.38 -6.04 3.02
CA LEU A 101 -1.23 -6.01 2.12
C LEU A 101 -1.72 -5.60 0.72
N ALA A 102 -1.30 -4.43 0.25
CA ALA A 102 -1.58 -3.97 -1.11
C ALA A 102 -0.41 -4.34 -2.02
N GLY A 103 -0.67 -5.23 -2.98
CA GLY A 103 0.31 -5.73 -3.91
C GLY A 103 0.71 -4.72 -4.98
N MET A 104 1.88 -4.96 -5.56
CA MET A 104 2.40 -4.21 -6.71
C MET A 104 2.82 -5.15 -7.84
N ILE A 105 2.90 -4.58 -9.05
CA ILE A 105 3.44 -5.25 -10.24
C ILE A 105 4.68 -4.45 -10.67
N ALA A 106 5.75 -5.16 -11.01
CA ALA A 106 6.98 -4.53 -11.49
C ALA A 106 6.81 -3.97 -12.92
N PRO A 107 7.58 -2.93 -13.29
CA PRO A 107 7.65 -2.45 -14.65
C PRO A 107 8.02 -3.56 -15.67
N PRO A 108 7.39 -3.61 -16.85
CA PRO A 108 7.60 -4.70 -17.82
C PRO A 108 9.01 -4.72 -18.44
N ASN A 109 9.74 -3.61 -18.37
CA ASN A 109 11.08 -3.47 -18.94
C ASN A 109 12.17 -4.25 -18.18
N LEU A 110 11.86 -4.84 -17.02
CA LEU A 110 12.80 -5.67 -16.25
C LEU A 110 12.74 -7.16 -16.60
N GLY A 111 11.90 -7.53 -17.57
CA GLY A 111 11.75 -8.90 -18.05
C GLY A 111 10.64 -9.68 -17.34
N ALA A 112 10.09 -10.65 -18.07
CA ALA A 112 8.91 -11.39 -17.62
C ALA A 112 9.17 -12.26 -16.38
N GLU A 113 10.39 -12.78 -16.22
CA GLU A 113 10.77 -13.57 -15.05
C GLU A 113 10.80 -12.73 -13.77
N TYR A 114 11.51 -11.60 -13.79
CA TYR A 114 11.51 -10.65 -12.69
C TYR A 114 10.10 -10.20 -12.31
N GLY A 115 9.27 -9.85 -13.32
CA GLY A 115 7.88 -9.45 -13.07
C GLY A 115 7.04 -10.54 -12.39
N ARG A 116 7.20 -11.82 -12.79
CA ARG A 116 6.52 -12.95 -12.15
C ARG A 116 7.00 -13.14 -10.72
N GLU A 117 8.30 -13.16 -10.47
CA GLU A 117 8.86 -13.34 -9.12
C GLU A 117 8.44 -12.19 -8.19
N PHE A 118 8.49 -10.95 -8.69
CA PHE A 118 8.07 -9.77 -7.95
C PHE A 118 6.61 -9.85 -7.51
N ALA A 119 5.69 -10.16 -8.44
CA ALA A 119 4.28 -10.31 -8.12
C ALA A 119 4.01 -11.51 -7.19
N ALA A 120 4.76 -12.61 -7.38
CA ALA A 120 4.65 -13.81 -6.56
C ALA A 120 4.96 -13.54 -5.08
N VAL A 121 5.89 -12.63 -4.76
CA VAL A 121 6.15 -12.23 -3.37
C VAL A 121 4.87 -11.84 -2.64
N PHE A 122 4.03 -11.02 -3.25
CA PHE A 122 2.79 -10.55 -2.61
C PHE A 122 1.77 -11.67 -2.46
N SER A 123 1.51 -12.45 -3.51
CA SER A 123 0.55 -13.56 -3.46
C SER A 123 0.99 -14.67 -2.51
N ASP A 124 2.28 -14.96 -2.46
CA ASP A 124 2.84 -15.96 -1.55
C ASP A 124 2.72 -15.51 -0.10
N LEU A 125 3.06 -14.25 0.21
CA LEU A 125 2.88 -13.71 1.57
C LEU A 125 1.43 -13.70 2.02
N ALA A 126 0.50 -13.42 1.11
CA ALA A 126 -0.93 -13.49 1.39
C ALA A 126 -1.42 -14.92 1.63
N ARG A 127 -0.98 -15.88 0.80
CA ARG A 127 -1.30 -17.30 0.97
C ARG A 127 -0.75 -17.85 2.29
N ASP A 128 0.47 -17.48 2.64
CA ASP A 128 1.16 -17.96 3.84
C ASP A 128 0.60 -17.31 5.13
N ARG A 129 -0.24 -16.26 5.02
CA ARG A 129 -0.80 -15.50 6.14
C ARG A 129 -2.30 -15.24 5.94
N PRO A 130 -3.18 -16.24 6.15
CA PRO A 130 -4.61 -16.10 5.88
C PRO A 130 -5.31 -14.99 6.69
N ASP A 131 -4.71 -14.56 7.79
CA ASP A 131 -5.23 -13.48 8.64
C ASP A 131 -5.00 -12.06 8.08
N ILE A 132 -4.25 -11.90 6.99
CA ILE A 132 -4.13 -10.62 6.29
C ILE A 132 -5.23 -10.46 5.24
N VAL A 133 -5.68 -9.22 5.04
CA VAL A 133 -6.47 -8.87 3.85
C VAL A 133 -5.49 -8.64 2.71
N PHE A 134 -5.74 -9.22 1.55
CA PHE A 134 -4.88 -9.05 0.38
C PHE A 134 -5.60 -8.26 -0.72
N TYR A 135 -4.97 -7.19 -1.19
CA TYR A 135 -5.41 -6.42 -2.35
C TYR A 135 -4.38 -6.60 -3.47
N PRO A 136 -4.68 -7.36 -4.55
CA PRO A 136 -3.65 -7.87 -5.47
C PRO A 136 -2.79 -6.81 -6.15
N PHE A 137 -3.37 -5.68 -6.55
CA PHE A 137 -2.64 -4.63 -7.25
C PHE A 137 -3.21 -3.25 -6.92
N LEU A 138 -2.43 -2.43 -6.21
CA LEU A 138 -2.86 -1.11 -5.74
C LEU A 138 -3.30 -0.16 -6.88
N LEU A 139 -2.67 -0.29 -8.05
CA LEU A 139 -2.90 0.58 -9.20
C LEU A 139 -3.75 -0.09 -10.30
N GLU A 140 -4.56 -1.08 -9.94
CA GLU A 140 -5.47 -1.76 -10.87
C GLU A 140 -6.40 -0.77 -11.59
N GLY A 141 -6.35 -0.76 -12.92
CA GLY A 141 -7.09 0.18 -13.75
C GLY A 141 -6.61 1.64 -13.69
N ILE A 142 -5.43 1.90 -13.13
CA ILE A 142 -4.78 3.23 -13.07
C ILE A 142 -3.44 3.20 -13.77
N ALA A 143 -2.60 2.20 -13.47
CA ALA A 143 -1.24 2.14 -13.97
C ALA A 143 -1.19 2.16 -15.51
N GLY A 144 -0.44 3.11 -16.06
CA GLY A 144 -0.21 3.24 -17.49
C GLY A 144 -1.26 4.07 -18.23
N ASP A 145 -2.36 4.46 -17.59
CA ASP A 145 -3.38 5.33 -18.20
C ASP A 145 -2.93 6.81 -18.14
N PRO A 146 -2.68 7.47 -19.29
CA PRO A 146 -2.29 8.88 -19.32
C PRO A 146 -3.28 9.84 -18.65
N ALA A 147 -4.57 9.50 -18.56
CA ALA A 147 -5.57 10.34 -17.93
C ALA A 147 -5.57 10.21 -16.39
N LEU A 148 -5.06 9.09 -15.88
CA LEU A 148 -5.04 8.77 -14.45
C LEU A 148 -3.66 8.88 -13.84
N ASN A 149 -2.60 8.98 -14.66
CA ASN A 149 -1.23 9.22 -14.23
C ASN A 149 -0.73 10.62 -14.60
N GLN A 150 0.18 11.12 -13.77
CA GLN A 150 0.96 12.34 -14.03
C GLN A 150 1.88 12.14 -15.25
N PRO A 151 2.52 13.20 -15.78
CA PRO A 151 3.39 13.11 -16.95
C PRO A 151 4.51 12.06 -16.84
N ASP A 152 4.93 11.72 -15.61
CA ASP A 152 5.91 10.65 -15.34
C ASP A 152 5.40 9.22 -15.54
N ARG A 153 4.09 9.03 -15.77
CA ARG A 153 3.41 7.73 -15.97
C ARG A 153 3.46 6.78 -14.77
N ILE A 154 3.91 7.25 -13.60
CA ILE A 154 4.08 6.45 -12.39
C ILE A 154 3.07 6.91 -11.33
N HIS A 155 3.02 8.22 -11.08
CA HIS A 155 2.22 8.76 -9.98
C HIS A 155 0.78 9.03 -10.42
N PRO A 156 -0.24 8.67 -9.64
CA PRO A 156 -1.62 9.01 -9.98
C PRO A 156 -1.85 10.53 -9.99
N THR A 157 -2.73 11.00 -10.86
CA THR A 157 -3.34 12.35 -10.77
C THR A 157 -4.33 12.38 -9.60
N ALA A 158 -4.89 13.55 -9.28
CA ALA A 158 -5.98 13.65 -8.30
C ALA A 158 -7.16 12.71 -8.65
N ARG A 159 -7.48 12.54 -9.94
CA ARG A 159 -8.50 11.60 -10.41
C ARG A 159 -8.07 10.15 -10.23
N GLY A 160 -6.82 9.82 -10.55
CA GLY A 160 -6.26 8.48 -10.31
C GLY A 160 -6.24 8.12 -8.82
N ALA A 161 -5.85 9.04 -7.94
CA ALA A 161 -5.87 8.85 -6.49
C ALA A 161 -7.29 8.65 -5.94
N GLN A 162 -8.29 9.35 -6.50
CA GLN A 162 -9.70 9.11 -6.18
C GLN A 162 -10.15 7.71 -6.58
N LEU A 163 -9.83 7.28 -7.81
CA LEU A 163 -10.17 5.94 -8.27
C LEU A 163 -9.48 4.86 -7.44
N LEU A 164 -8.22 5.07 -7.05
CA LEU A 164 -7.48 4.18 -6.15
C LEU A 164 -8.24 4.01 -4.84
N ALA A 165 -8.60 5.12 -4.19
CA ALA A 165 -9.31 5.14 -2.92
C ALA A 165 -10.67 4.42 -3.01
N GLU A 166 -11.41 4.61 -4.10
CA GLU A 166 -12.70 3.95 -4.35
C GLU A 166 -12.53 2.43 -4.53
N ARG A 167 -11.54 1.98 -5.31
CA ARG A 167 -11.35 0.55 -5.63
C ARG A 167 -10.82 -0.27 -4.47
N ILE A 168 -9.96 0.30 -3.63
CA ILE A 168 -9.42 -0.40 -2.46
C ILE A 168 -10.40 -0.40 -1.28
N LEU A 169 -11.42 0.47 -1.29
CA LEU A 169 -12.34 0.68 -0.17
C LEU A 169 -12.98 -0.62 0.37
N PRO A 170 -13.49 -1.56 -0.45
CA PRO A 170 -14.09 -2.79 0.09
C PRO A 170 -13.10 -3.67 0.87
N ALA A 171 -11.85 -3.72 0.43
CA ALA A 171 -10.79 -4.43 1.16
C ALA A 171 -10.46 -3.70 2.48
N ILE A 172 -10.51 -2.38 2.51
CA ILE A 172 -10.33 -1.60 3.74
C ILE A 172 -11.51 -1.83 4.70
N GLU A 173 -12.75 -1.88 4.22
CA GLU A 173 -13.90 -2.23 5.07
C GLU A 173 -13.73 -3.63 5.67
N THR A 174 -13.25 -4.59 4.89
CA THR A 174 -12.91 -5.94 5.38
C THR A 174 -11.80 -5.91 6.44
N LEU A 175 -10.78 -5.06 6.26
CA LEU A 175 -9.73 -4.84 7.26
C LEU A 175 -10.30 -4.26 8.55
N LEU A 176 -11.20 -3.27 8.45
CA LEU A 176 -11.82 -2.62 9.60
C LEU A 176 -12.71 -3.60 10.40
N ASP A 177 -13.37 -4.54 9.73
CA ASP A 177 -14.16 -5.58 10.41
C ASP A 177 -13.29 -6.57 11.22
N ARG A 178 -11.97 -6.60 10.97
CA ARG A 178 -10.99 -7.36 11.77
C ARG A 178 -10.42 -6.56 12.94
N VAL A 179 -10.69 -5.25 13.03
CA VAL A 179 -10.31 -4.43 14.19
C VAL A 179 -11.21 -4.83 15.35
N ARG A 180 -10.60 -5.35 16.41
CA ARG A 180 -11.35 -5.66 17.63
C ARG A 180 -11.80 -4.35 18.29
N PRO A 181 -13.04 -4.27 18.79
CA PRO A 181 -13.44 -3.18 19.67
C PRO A 181 -12.48 -3.08 20.85
N LEU A 182 -12.16 -1.84 21.26
CA LEU A 182 -11.46 -1.56 22.50
C LEU A 182 -12.28 -2.03 23.71
#